data_AF-A0A653EWG9-F1
#
_entry.id   AF-A0A653EWG9-F1
#
_cell.length_a   1.000
_cell.length_b   1.000
_cell.length_c   1.000
_cell.angle_alpha   90.00
_cell.angle_beta   90.00
_cell.angle_gamma   90.00
#
_symmetry.space_group_name_H-M   'P 1'
#
loop_
_entity.id
_entity.type
_entity.pdbx_description
1 polymer ?
#
loop_
_entity_poly.entity_id
_entity_poly.type
_entity_poly.pdbx_seq_one_letter_code
_entity_poly.pdbx_strand_id
1 'polypeptide(L)'
;MARMGGLKRVARALGVAGSTLRQQGWATASPARVQAVMDDPPDWSIVARQNRSEKRARQHRRRGRESVARRLGVSVRVVKERHITPGDSAGLCAAAPDWLIVARERRRAQAERERADAQRRAARVAEERELAEAYLRAITDRGDTDAWAAGVLHGAGMHRIDLGDGNVVPIVSPPLRVVR
;
A
#
# COMPACT_ATOMS: atom_id res chain seq x y z
N MET A 1 14.19 -0.20 -34.05
CA MET A 1 13.55 -0.18 -32.71
C MET A 1 12.12 0.37 -32.83
N ALA A 2 11.09 -0.45 -32.72
CA ALA A 2 9.70 0.06 -32.68
C ALA A 2 9.45 0.73 -31.33
N ARG A 3 9.20 2.05 -31.35
CA ARG A 3 8.97 2.87 -30.15
C ARG A 3 7.89 2.22 -29.28
N MET A 4 8.16 2.18 -27.97
CA MET A 4 7.35 1.55 -26.91
C MET A 4 5.83 1.90 -26.93
N GLY A 5 5.42 2.95 -27.66
CA GLY A 5 4.02 3.29 -27.93
C GLY A 5 3.28 2.37 -28.93
N GLY A 6 3.97 1.66 -29.81
CA GLY A 6 3.36 0.77 -30.81
C GLY A 6 2.66 -0.44 -30.19
N LEU A 7 3.35 -1.15 -29.30
CA LEU A 7 2.83 -2.35 -28.63
C LEU A 7 1.64 -2.04 -27.71
N LYS A 8 1.60 -0.86 -27.06
CA LYS A 8 0.45 -0.45 -26.24
C LYS A 8 -0.80 -0.26 -27.10
N ARG A 9 -0.67 0.30 -28.30
CA ARG A 9 -1.79 0.47 -29.25
C ARG A 9 -2.28 -0.88 -29.77
N VAL A 10 -1.36 -1.79 -30.12
CA VAL A 10 -1.73 -3.16 -30.52
C VAL A 10 -2.41 -3.93 -29.41
N ALA A 11 -1.91 -3.87 -28.18
CA ALA A 11 -2.57 -4.51 -27.04
C ALA A 11 -4.01 -3.99 -26.84
N ARG A 12 -4.23 -2.69 -27.09
CA ARG A 12 -5.57 -2.10 -27.05
C ARG A 12 -6.46 -2.63 -28.19
N ALA A 13 -5.96 -2.66 -29.43
CA ALA A 13 -6.68 -3.17 -30.59
C ALA A 13 -7.08 -4.64 -30.42
N LEU A 14 -6.14 -5.46 -29.95
CA LEU A 14 -6.35 -6.90 -29.71
C LEU A 14 -7.09 -7.19 -28.39
N GLY A 15 -7.44 -6.19 -27.60
CA GLY A 15 -8.15 -6.38 -26.33
C GLY A 15 -7.33 -7.03 -25.21
N VAL A 16 -6.02 -7.26 -25.37
CA VAL A 16 -5.14 -7.94 -24.40
C VAL A 16 -4.26 -6.98 -23.59
N ALA A 17 -3.58 -7.47 -22.54
CA ALA A 17 -2.60 -6.68 -21.82
C ALA A 17 -1.27 -6.58 -22.59
N GLY A 18 -0.56 -5.46 -22.43
CA GLY A 18 0.75 -5.29 -23.07
C GLY A 18 1.81 -6.29 -22.58
N SER A 19 1.69 -6.77 -21.33
CA SER A 19 2.52 -7.84 -20.78
C SER A 19 2.26 -9.18 -21.48
N THR A 20 1.01 -9.49 -21.84
CA THR A 20 0.64 -10.71 -22.56
C THR A 20 1.30 -10.75 -23.93
N LEU A 21 1.32 -9.63 -24.67
CA LEU A 21 2.02 -9.56 -25.96
C LEU A 21 3.53 -9.84 -25.81
N ARG A 22 4.16 -9.31 -24.76
CA ARG A 22 5.58 -9.57 -24.49
C ARG A 22 5.86 -11.03 -24.16
N GLN A 23 4.99 -11.67 -23.36
CA GLN A 23 5.06 -13.11 -23.06
C GLN A 23 4.95 -13.97 -24.33
N GLN A 24 4.17 -13.52 -25.31
CA GLN A 24 4.02 -14.17 -26.62
C GLN A 24 5.10 -13.74 -27.64
N GLY A 25 6.20 -13.13 -27.19
CA GLY A 25 7.34 -12.78 -28.03
C GLY A 25 7.11 -11.61 -28.99
N TRP A 26 6.12 -10.74 -28.76
CA TRP A 26 5.91 -9.58 -29.61
C TRP A 26 6.92 -8.47 -29.30
N ALA A 27 7.97 -8.40 -30.10
CA ALA A 27 8.96 -7.32 -30.05
C ALA A 27 8.51 -6.06 -30.83
N THR A 28 7.78 -6.25 -31.94
CA THR A 28 7.29 -5.18 -32.81
C THR A 28 5.85 -5.42 -33.23
N ALA A 29 5.18 -4.32 -33.58
CA ALA A 29 3.80 -4.29 -34.04
C ALA A 29 3.76 -4.16 -35.57
N SER A 30 3.70 -5.28 -36.29
CA SER A 30 3.44 -5.26 -37.74
C SER A 30 1.93 -5.21 -37.99
N PRO A 31 1.40 -4.28 -38.80
CA PRO A 31 -0.02 -4.22 -39.14
C PRO A 31 -0.57 -5.55 -39.67
N ALA A 32 0.18 -6.23 -40.55
CA ALA A 32 -0.24 -7.52 -41.11
C ALA A 32 -0.37 -8.61 -40.03
N ARG A 33 0.57 -8.67 -39.07
CA ARG A 33 0.51 -9.61 -37.95
C ARG A 33 -0.65 -9.31 -37.00
N VAL A 34 -0.95 -8.03 -36.78
CA VAL A 34 -2.10 -7.62 -35.97
C VAL A 34 -3.40 -8.04 -36.65
N GLN A 35 -3.51 -7.80 -37.96
CA GLN A 35 -4.70 -8.15 -38.74
C GLN A 35 -4.93 -9.68 -38.76
N ALA A 36 -3.88 -10.47 -39.00
CA ALA A 36 -3.99 -11.93 -38.97
C ALA A 36 -4.53 -12.47 -37.63
N VAL A 37 -4.12 -11.87 -36.51
CA VAL A 37 -4.59 -12.25 -35.16
C VAL A 37 -6.00 -11.72 -34.85
N MET A 38 -6.46 -10.71 -35.59
CA MET A 38 -7.85 -10.28 -35.52
C MET A 38 -8.77 -11.18 -36.33
N ASP A 39 -8.32 -11.59 -37.51
CA ASP A 39 -9.07 -12.43 -38.44
C ASP A 39 -9.17 -13.87 -37.94
N ASP A 40 -8.07 -14.41 -37.40
CA ASP A 40 -8.01 -15.74 -36.77
C ASP A 40 -7.36 -15.66 -35.38
N PRO A 41 -8.15 -15.41 -34.31
CA PRO A 41 -7.62 -15.21 -32.97
C PRO A 41 -7.05 -16.51 -32.39
N PRO A 42 -5.75 -16.59 -32.08
CA PRO A 42 -5.18 -17.75 -31.42
C PRO A 42 -5.72 -17.88 -29.99
N ASP A 43 -5.74 -19.10 -29.44
CA ASP A 43 -6.31 -19.43 -28.12
C ASP A 43 -5.81 -18.55 -26.99
N TRP A 44 -4.50 -18.28 -26.95
CA TRP A 44 -3.91 -17.42 -25.93
C TRP A 44 -4.53 -16.01 -25.93
N SER A 45 -4.94 -15.51 -27.10
CA SER A 45 -5.53 -14.18 -27.25
C SER A 45 -6.98 -14.17 -26.76
N ILE A 46 -7.72 -15.25 -27.02
CA ILE A 46 -9.09 -15.45 -26.53
C ILE A 46 -9.09 -15.50 -25.00
N VAL A 47 -8.26 -16.36 -24.42
CA VAL A 47 -8.12 -16.50 -22.96
C VAL A 47 -7.65 -15.18 -22.33
N ALA A 48 -6.70 -14.48 -22.95
CA ALA A 48 -6.23 -13.19 -22.45
C ALA A 48 -7.32 -12.10 -22.46
N ARG A 49 -8.17 -12.07 -23.49
CA ARG A 49 -9.34 -11.16 -23.56
C ARG A 49 -10.35 -11.50 -22.45
N GLN A 50 -10.68 -12.79 -22.27
CA GLN A 50 -11.59 -13.26 -21.22
C GLN A 50 -11.06 -12.88 -19.83
N ASN A 51 -9.81 -13.20 -19.51
CA ASN A 51 -9.17 -12.85 -18.25
C ASN A 51 -9.18 -11.35 -17.98
N ARG A 52 -8.95 -10.53 -19.01
CA ARG A 52 -9.03 -9.08 -18.89
C ARG A 52 -10.45 -8.60 -18.61
N SER A 53 -11.44 -9.15 -19.32
CA SER A 53 -12.85 -8.87 -19.11
C SER A 53 -13.26 -9.20 -17.68
N GLU A 54 -12.94 -10.40 -17.21
CA GLU A 54 -13.19 -10.82 -15.83
C GLU A 54 -12.50 -9.92 -14.81
N LYS A 55 -11.22 -9.57 -15.04
CA LYS A 55 -10.48 -8.68 -14.15
C LYS A 55 -11.18 -7.32 -14.03
N ARG A 56 -11.65 -6.76 -15.16
CA ARG A 56 -12.43 -5.51 -15.19
C ARG A 56 -13.76 -5.67 -14.45
N ALA A 57 -14.50 -6.75 -14.70
CA ALA A 57 -15.75 -7.02 -14.01
C ALA A 57 -15.56 -7.18 -12.49
N ARG A 58 -14.52 -7.91 -12.05
CA ARG A 58 -14.13 -8.03 -10.63
C ARG A 58 -13.78 -6.66 -10.04
N GLN A 59 -13.03 -5.84 -10.76
CA GLN A 59 -12.68 -4.48 -10.34
C GLN A 59 -13.93 -3.59 -10.21
N HIS A 60 -14.85 -3.65 -11.17
CA HIS A 60 -16.12 -2.93 -11.12
C HIS A 60 -16.96 -3.35 -9.91
N ARG A 61 -17.13 -4.67 -9.69
CA ARG A 61 -17.83 -5.20 -8.51
C ARG A 61 -17.18 -4.75 -7.20
N ARG A 62 -15.84 -4.76 -7.13
CA ARG A 62 -15.10 -4.28 -5.97
C ARG A 62 -15.38 -2.79 -5.70
N ARG A 63 -15.25 -1.94 -6.72
CA ARG A 63 -15.55 -0.50 -6.62
C ARG A 63 -17.00 -0.23 -6.23
N GLY A 64 -17.94 -1.01 -6.78
CA GLY A 64 -19.35 -0.94 -6.39
C GLY A 64 -19.56 -1.21 -4.91
N ARG A 65 -18.96 -2.27 -4.37
CA ARG A 65 -19.02 -2.57 -2.93
C ARG A 65 -18.35 -1.50 -2.07
N GLU A 66 -17.21 -0.98 -2.50
CA GLU A 66 -16.53 0.13 -1.81
C GLU A 66 -17.41 1.39 -1.77
N SER A 67 -18.09 1.70 -2.87
CA SER A 67 -19.05 2.81 -2.93
C SER A 67 -20.24 2.61 -2.00
N VAL A 68 -20.83 1.40 -1.97
CA VAL A 68 -21.93 1.06 -1.07
C VAL A 68 -21.50 1.15 0.39
N ALA A 69 -20.34 0.57 0.73
CA ALA A 69 -19.79 0.60 2.08
C ALA A 69 -19.59 2.05 2.57
N ARG A 70 -19.02 2.90 1.70
CA ARG A 70 -18.84 4.32 1.99
C ARG A 70 -20.17 5.02 2.25
N ARG A 71 -21.16 4.83 1.37
CA ARG A 71 -22.49 5.45 1.50
C ARG A 71 -23.19 5.03 2.78
N LEU A 72 -23.05 3.77 3.15
CA LEU A 72 -23.64 3.21 4.37
C LEU A 72 -22.81 3.48 5.64
N GLY A 73 -21.60 4.03 5.54
CA GLY A 73 -20.72 4.28 6.69
C GLY A 73 -20.20 3.02 7.38
N VAL A 74 -20.07 1.90 6.65
CA VAL A 74 -19.61 0.61 7.18
C VAL A 74 -18.38 0.09 6.43
N SER A 75 -17.81 -1.03 6.89
CA SER A 75 -16.72 -1.71 6.20
C SER A 75 -17.22 -2.49 4.97
N VAL A 76 -16.35 -2.68 3.98
CA VAL A 76 -16.63 -3.52 2.79
C VAL A 76 -16.95 -4.97 3.18
N ARG A 77 -16.40 -5.44 4.31
CA ARG A 77 -16.67 -6.77 4.84
C ARG A 77 -18.15 -6.95 5.20
N VAL A 78 -18.76 -5.96 5.86
CA VAL A 78 -20.20 -5.99 6.21
C VAL A 78 -21.05 -6.05 4.95
N VAL A 79 -20.73 -5.24 3.93
CA VAL A 79 -21.42 -5.27 2.63
C VAL A 79 -21.36 -6.66 1.98
N LYS A 80 -20.20 -7.34 2.09
CA LYS A 80 -20.01 -8.69 1.55
C LYS A 80 -20.80 -9.74 2.34
N GLU A 81 -20.69 -9.72 3.67
CA GLU A 81 -21.35 -10.70 4.56
C GLU A 81 -22.88 -10.61 4.49
N ARG A 82 -23.41 -9.39 4.29
CA ARG A 82 -24.85 -9.13 4.19
C ARG A 82 -25.37 -9.11 2.75
N HIS A 83 -24.53 -9.43 1.77
CA HIS A 83 -24.88 -9.46 0.34
C HIS A 83 -25.55 -8.18 -0.18
N ILE A 84 -25.17 -7.02 0.37
CA ILE A 84 -25.81 -5.74 0.04
C ILE A 84 -25.44 -5.31 -1.38
N THR A 85 -26.44 -5.02 -2.19
CA THR A 85 -26.28 -4.54 -3.56
C THR A 85 -26.36 -3.00 -3.62
N PRO A 86 -25.93 -2.38 -4.73
CA PRO A 86 -26.10 -0.94 -4.92
C PRO A 86 -27.56 -0.46 -4.83
N GLY A 87 -28.53 -1.29 -5.24
CA GLY A 87 -29.96 -0.96 -5.18
C GLY A 87 -30.49 -0.84 -3.76
N ASP A 88 -30.00 -1.69 -2.84
CA ASP A 88 -30.45 -1.71 -1.44
C ASP A 88 -29.98 -0.47 -0.65
N SER A 89 -28.91 0.18 -1.14
CA SER A 89 -28.22 1.23 -0.38
C SER A 89 -29.12 2.44 -0.05
N ALA A 90 -30.07 2.79 -0.92
CA ALA A 90 -30.98 3.90 -0.69
C ALA A 90 -31.97 3.59 0.44
N GLY A 91 -32.59 2.41 0.43
CA GLY A 91 -33.52 1.97 1.48
C GLY A 91 -32.84 1.84 2.84
N LEU A 92 -31.64 1.27 2.87
CA LEU A 92 -30.83 1.15 4.11
C LEU A 92 -30.35 2.50 4.65
N CYS A 93 -30.18 3.51 3.78
CA CYS A 93 -29.89 4.87 4.22
C CYS A 93 -31.13 5.55 4.79
N ALA A 94 -32.31 5.33 4.21
CA ALA A 94 -33.57 5.95 4.64
C ALA A 94 -34.09 5.36 5.95
N ALA A 95 -34.02 4.04 6.09
CA ALA A 95 -34.44 3.33 7.30
C ALA A 95 -33.30 2.37 7.71
N ALA A 96 -32.41 2.87 8.56
CA ALA A 96 -31.27 2.11 9.02
C ALA A 96 -31.72 1.05 10.05
N PRO A 97 -31.57 -0.26 9.77
CA PRO A 97 -31.84 -1.29 10.77
C PRO A 97 -30.78 -1.28 11.87
N ASP A 98 -31.11 -1.83 13.04
CA ASP A 98 -30.23 -1.80 14.23
C ASP A 98 -28.82 -2.34 13.97
N TRP A 99 -28.71 -3.43 13.22
CA TRP A 99 -27.40 -3.99 12.88
C TRP A 99 -26.53 -3.01 12.09
N LEU A 100 -27.13 -2.15 11.26
CA LEU A 100 -26.42 -1.16 10.48
C LEU A 100 -25.93 -0.01 11.36
N ILE A 101 -26.74 0.38 12.35
CA ILE A 101 -26.37 1.38 13.37
C ILE A 101 -25.16 0.88 14.15
N VAL A 102 -25.24 -0.35 14.70
CA VAL A 102 -24.13 -0.98 15.44
C VAL A 102 -22.88 -1.11 14.57
N ALA A 103 -23.02 -1.47 13.29
CA ALA A 103 -21.88 -1.58 12.37
C ALA A 103 -21.19 -0.22 12.11
N ARG A 104 -21.97 0.88 12.02
CA ARG A 104 -21.43 2.25 11.88
C ARG A 104 -20.66 2.66 13.13
N GLU A 105 -21.22 2.42 14.31
CA GLU A 105 -20.59 2.73 15.59
C GLU A 105 -19.27 1.97 15.77
N ARG A 106 -19.28 0.65 15.51
CA ARG A 106 -18.07 -0.17 15.53
C ARG A 106 -17.01 0.38 14.57
N ARG A 107 -17.41 0.82 13.37
CA ARG A 107 -16.45 1.41 12.41
C ARG A 107 -15.87 2.73 12.91
N ARG A 108 -16.68 3.58 13.54
CA ARG A 108 -16.23 4.86 14.12
C ARG A 108 -15.23 4.61 15.26
N ALA A 109 -15.59 3.77 16.22
CA ALA A 109 -14.71 3.42 17.35
C ALA A 109 -13.38 2.80 16.86
N GLN A 110 -13.43 1.95 15.84
CA GLN A 110 -12.22 1.38 15.24
C GLN A 110 -11.35 2.46 14.56
N ALA A 111 -11.96 3.39 13.83
CA ALA A 111 -11.24 4.49 13.18
C ALA A 111 -10.59 5.44 14.20
N GLU A 112 -11.22 5.68 15.35
CA GLU A 112 -10.67 6.46 16.44
C GLU A 112 -9.44 5.78 17.07
N ARG A 113 -9.52 4.47 17.31
CA ARG A 113 -8.36 3.68 17.78
C ARG A 113 -7.21 3.73 16.78
N GLU A 114 -7.49 3.52 15.50
CA GLU A 114 -6.50 3.58 14.42
C GLU A 114 -5.83 4.96 14.34
N ARG A 115 -6.58 6.05 14.57
CA ARG A 115 -6.04 7.41 14.63
C ARG A 115 -5.15 7.62 15.84
N ALA A 116 -5.58 7.18 17.02
CA ALA A 116 -4.77 7.26 18.24
C ALA A 116 -3.46 6.45 18.10
N ASP A 117 -3.53 5.26 17.51
CA ASP A 117 -2.35 4.44 17.19
C ASP A 117 -1.43 5.11 16.16
N ALA A 118 -2.00 5.74 15.13
CA ALA A 118 -1.22 6.50 14.16
C ALA A 118 -0.52 7.70 14.80
N GLN A 119 -1.20 8.42 15.69
CA GLN A 119 -0.63 9.54 16.45
C GLN A 119 0.51 9.09 17.37
N ARG A 120 0.33 7.99 18.12
CA ARG A 120 1.40 7.41 18.95
C ARG A 120 2.63 7.04 18.14
N ARG A 121 2.44 6.41 16.98
CA ARG A 121 3.55 6.06 16.08
C ARG A 121 4.23 7.31 15.50
N ALA A 122 3.46 8.31 15.10
CA ALA A 122 4.01 9.56 14.60
C ALA A 122 4.81 10.32 15.67
N ALA A 123 4.31 10.35 16.91
CA ALA A 123 5.01 10.95 18.04
C ALA A 123 6.34 10.25 18.32
N ARG A 124 6.33 8.90 18.34
CA ARG A 124 7.56 8.11 18.51
C ARG A 124 8.58 8.38 17.39
N VAL A 125 8.14 8.42 16.13
CA VAL A 125 9.03 8.73 15.00
C VAL A 125 9.58 10.16 15.09
N ALA A 126 8.80 11.11 15.57
CA ALA A 126 9.25 12.49 15.77
C ALA A 126 10.31 12.58 16.89
N GLU A 127 10.08 11.90 18.01
CA GLU A 127 11.04 11.81 19.12
C GLU A 127 12.35 11.12 18.70
N GLU A 128 12.27 10.00 17.98
CA GLU A 128 13.44 9.31 17.43
C GLU A 128 14.24 10.22 16.49
N ARG A 129 13.56 11.05 15.68
CA ARG A 129 14.21 12.01 14.79
C ARG A 129 14.87 13.16 15.56
N GLU A 130 14.20 13.71 16.57
CA GLU A 130 14.75 14.79 17.40
C GLU A 130 16.01 14.32 18.14
N LEU A 131 15.99 13.11 18.69
CA LEU A 131 17.15 12.48 19.32
C LEU A 131 18.30 12.29 18.32
N ALA A 132 18.01 11.83 17.10
CA ALA A 132 19.02 11.68 16.05
C ALA A 132 19.63 13.03 15.64
N GLU A 133 18.81 14.08 15.51
CA GLU A 133 19.29 15.43 15.19
C GLU A 133 20.13 16.02 16.34
N ALA A 134 19.74 15.80 17.60
CA ALA A 134 20.52 16.20 18.77
C ALA A 134 21.87 15.46 18.84
N TYR A 135 21.88 14.16 18.52
CA TYR A 135 23.09 13.35 18.43
C TYR A 135 24.05 13.90 17.36
N LEU A 136 23.55 14.19 16.16
CA LEU A 136 24.36 14.77 15.08
C LEU A 136 24.98 16.12 15.48
N ARG A 137 24.20 16.99 16.14
CA ARG A 137 24.71 18.28 16.65
C ARG A 137 25.80 18.08 17.72
N ALA A 138 25.61 17.13 18.62
CA ALA A 138 26.60 16.83 19.66
C ALA A 138 27.94 16.34 19.06
N ILE A 139 27.87 15.56 17.97
CA ILE A 139 29.06 15.14 17.20
C ILE A 139 29.75 16.32 16.54
N THR A 140 29.01 17.20 15.89
CA THR A 140 29.60 18.35 15.19
C THR A 140 30.22 19.37 16.14
N ASP A 141 29.69 19.53 17.35
CA ASP A 141 30.05 20.63 18.25
C ASP A 141 31.19 20.30 19.24
N ARG A 142 31.44 19.02 19.58
CA ARG A 142 32.35 18.67 20.71
C ARG A 142 33.47 17.69 20.43
N GLY A 143 33.52 17.03 19.28
CA GLY A 143 34.66 16.19 18.87
C GLY A 143 35.03 14.99 19.76
N ASP A 144 34.32 14.75 20.87
CA ASP A 144 34.55 13.62 21.78
C ASP A 144 33.20 13.05 22.24
N THR A 145 32.74 11.98 21.59
CA THR A 145 31.30 11.68 21.47
C THR A 145 30.86 10.28 21.90
N ASP A 146 31.75 9.41 22.34
CA ASP A 146 31.40 8.00 22.42
C ASP A 146 30.69 7.62 23.74
N ALA A 147 31.09 8.20 24.87
CA ALA A 147 30.56 7.80 26.18
C ALA A 147 29.21 8.44 26.54
N TRP A 148 29.02 9.73 26.22
CA TRP A 148 27.76 10.43 26.50
C TRP A 148 26.64 9.98 25.55
N ALA A 149 26.96 9.78 24.27
CA ALA A 149 25.98 9.32 23.30
C ALA A 149 25.48 7.89 23.60
N ALA A 150 26.37 6.99 24.01
CA ALA A 150 25.97 5.64 24.42
C ALA A 150 24.98 5.65 25.61
N GLY A 151 25.17 6.57 26.57
CA GLY A 151 24.27 6.72 27.72
C GLY A 151 22.87 7.22 27.34
N VAL A 152 22.77 8.21 26.45
CA VAL A 152 21.49 8.78 26.00
C VAL A 152 20.71 7.79 25.14
N LEU A 153 21.39 7.09 24.22
CA LEU A 153 20.75 6.11 23.35
C LEU A 153 20.26 4.87 24.12
N HIS A 154 21.03 4.43 25.12
CA HIS A 154 20.60 3.36 26.02
C HIS A 154 19.36 3.77 26.84
N GLY A 155 19.31 5.02 27.34
CA GLY A 155 18.15 5.57 28.04
C GLY A 155 16.90 5.68 27.16
N ALA A 156 17.05 5.89 25.85
CA ALA A 156 15.97 5.90 24.87
C ALA A 156 15.54 4.50 24.38
N GLY A 157 16.12 3.42 24.92
CA GLY A 157 15.85 2.05 24.48
C GLY A 157 16.36 1.74 23.07
N MET A 158 17.24 2.59 22.53
CA MET A 158 17.92 2.34 21.26
C MET A 158 19.18 1.53 21.53
N HIS A 159 19.20 0.31 20.99
CA HIS A 159 20.33 -0.62 21.17
C HIS A 159 21.15 -0.80 19.88
N ARG A 160 20.70 -0.19 18.78
CA ARG A 160 21.31 -0.28 17.45
C ARG A 160 21.07 1.02 16.69
N ILE A 161 22.08 1.47 15.95
CA ILE A 161 21.97 2.62 15.03
C ILE A 161 22.49 2.17 13.66
N ASP A 162 21.76 2.52 12.61
CA ASP A 162 22.23 2.43 11.22
C ASP A 162 22.87 3.77 10.85
N LEU A 163 24.15 3.74 10.47
CA LEU A 163 24.93 4.94 10.13
C LEU A 163 24.76 5.37 8.67
N GLY A 164 23.89 4.69 7.90
CA GLY A 164 23.58 5.05 6.51
C GLY A 164 24.52 4.43 5.46
N ASP A 165 25.51 3.65 5.89
CA ASP A 165 26.37 2.81 5.05
C ASP A 165 25.88 1.35 4.96
N GLY A 166 24.75 1.04 5.60
CA GLY A 166 24.19 -0.31 5.70
C GLY A 166 24.77 -1.13 6.86
N ASN A 167 25.67 -0.56 7.67
CA ASN A 167 26.16 -1.18 8.88
C ASN A 167 25.33 -0.75 10.09
N VAL A 168 24.71 -1.73 10.73
CA VAL A 168 23.99 -1.55 11.99
C VAL A 168 24.96 -1.85 13.14
N VAL A 169 25.35 -0.80 13.88
CA VAL A 169 26.32 -0.93 14.98
C VAL A 169 25.56 -1.10 16.30
N PRO A 170 25.89 -2.11 17.13
CA PRO A 170 25.33 -2.22 18.47
C PRO A 170 25.85 -1.08 19.35
N ILE A 171 24.94 -0.41 20.06
CA ILE A 171 25.33 0.60 21.06
C ILE A 171 25.83 -0.15 22.28
N VAL A 172 27.15 -0.17 22.47
CA VAL A 172 27.79 -0.80 23.62
C VAL A 172 27.90 0.25 24.72
N SER A 173 27.14 0.08 25.81
CA SER A 173 27.28 0.96 26.98
C SER A 173 28.73 0.87 27.50
N PRO A 174 29.44 1.99 27.71
CA PRO A 174 30.75 1.94 28.35
C PRO A 174 30.60 1.38 29.77
N PRO A 175 31.58 0.63 30.29
CA PRO A 175 31.53 0.12 31.66
C PRO A 175 31.44 1.30 32.64
N LEU A 176 30.29 1.41 33.32
CA LEU A 176 30.06 2.43 34.34
C LEU A 176 31.06 2.24 35.48
N ARG A 177 32.08 3.09 35.58
CA ARG A 177 32.88 3.22 36.80
C ARG A 177 32.06 3.97 37.84
N VAL A 178 31.59 3.26 38.85
CA VAL A 178 31.04 3.86 40.08
C VAL A 178 32.19 4.55 40.80
N VAL A 179 32.17 5.88 40.87
CA VAL A 179 33.05 6.67 41.75
C VAL A 179 32.28 6.86 43.06
N ARG A 180 32.86 6.35 44.16
CA ARG A 180 32.35 6.55 45.52
C ARG A 180 32.66 7.95 46.03
#